data_AF-A0A3C0QMY5-F1
#
_entry.id   AF-A0A3C0QMY5-F1
#
_cell.length_a   1.000
_cell.length_b   1.000
_cell.length_c   1.000
_cell.angle_alpha   90.00
_cell.angle_beta   90.00
_cell.angle_gamma   90.00
#
_symmetry.space_group_name_H-M   'P 1'
#
loop_
_entity.id
_entity.type
_entity.pdbx_description
1 polymer ?
#
loop_
_entity_poly.entity_id
_entity_poly.type
_entity_poly.pdbx_seq_one_letter_code
_entity_poly.pdbx_strand_id
1 'polypeptide(L)'
;MDFGKSGTEFFNKWFGKNCDLADNNFIDELNSLVAELKKSLLKSRTDMSKYIREHDGIEMQDLESYKGKGFQFAMKYNVYFLRCIPKQGDYDCYCYVYNKAMLEQIFAESEQSETQTMGGISQ
;
A
#
# COMPACT_ATOMS: atom_id res chain seq x y z
N MET A 1 -9.30 1.23 -4.98
CA MET A 1 -9.23 0.34 -6.15
C MET A 1 -10.17 -0.80 -5.87
N ASP A 2 -10.87 -1.33 -6.88
CA ASP A 2 -12.01 -2.20 -6.62
C ASP A 2 -12.22 -3.23 -7.72
N PHE A 3 -12.74 -4.41 -7.36
CA PHE A 3 -13.23 -5.35 -8.37
C PHE A 3 -14.71 -5.10 -8.65
N GLY A 4 -15.09 -5.21 -9.93
CA GLY A 4 -16.49 -5.17 -10.34
C GLY A 4 -17.34 -6.24 -9.67
N LYS A 5 -18.65 -6.19 -9.90
CA LYS A 5 -19.62 -7.14 -9.31
C LYS A 5 -19.26 -8.60 -9.61
N SER A 6 -18.70 -8.87 -10.80
CA SER A 6 -18.21 -10.18 -11.24
C SER A 6 -16.97 -10.68 -10.47
N GLY A 7 -16.20 -9.76 -9.87
CA GLY A 7 -14.93 -10.06 -9.21
C GLY A 7 -13.74 -10.23 -10.17
N THR A 8 -13.94 -10.12 -11.48
CA THR A 8 -12.88 -10.29 -12.51
C THR A 8 -12.49 -8.99 -13.19
N GLU A 9 -13.37 -7.99 -13.17
CA GLU A 9 -13.07 -6.65 -13.66
C GLU A 9 -12.35 -5.88 -12.57
N PHE A 10 -11.31 -5.12 -12.89
CA PHE A 10 -10.58 -4.30 -11.92
C PHE A 10 -10.55 -2.82 -12.30
N PHE A 11 -11.04 -1.99 -11.40
CA PHE A 11 -11.11 -0.55 -11.54
C PHE A 11 -10.14 0.12 -10.58
N ASN A 12 -9.17 0.84 -11.13
CA ASN A 12 -8.38 1.80 -10.39
C ASN A 12 -8.63 3.18 -10.99
N LYS A 13 -8.94 4.14 -10.12
CA LYS A 13 -8.96 5.56 -10.48
C LYS A 13 -8.23 6.27 -9.35
N TRP A 14 -7.19 7.02 -9.71
CA TRP A 14 -6.49 7.86 -8.76
C TRP A 14 -7.27 9.16 -8.59
N PHE A 15 -7.87 9.36 -7.43
CA PHE A 15 -8.52 10.61 -7.03
C PHE A 15 -7.51 11.40 -6.20
N GLY A 16 -6.47 11.92 -6.85
CA GLY A 16 -5.37 12.62 -6.18
C GLY A 16 -5.89 13.73 -5.27
N LYS A 17 -5.76 13.54 -3.94
CA LYS A 17 -5.98 14.62 -2.96
C LYS A 17 -4.71 15.44 -2.70
N ASN A 18 -3.53 14.91 -3.06
CA ASN A 18 -2.23 15.54 -2.84
C ASN A 18 -1.60 15.83 -4.20
N CYS A 19 -1.82 17.05 -4.69
CA CYS A 19 -1.41 17.55 -6.02
C CYS A 19 0.11 17.47 -6.25
N ASP A 20 0.90 17.54 -5.18
CA ASP A 20 2.37 17.68 -5.27
C ASP A 20 3.09 16.37 -5.65
N LEU A 21 2.41 15.22 -5.59
CA LEU A 21 2.93 13.92 -6.01
C LEU A 21 2.45 13.51 -7.41
N ALA A 22 1.50 14.24 -8.02
CA ALA A 22 0.90 13.86 -9.30
C ALA A 22 1.74 14.34 -10.50
N ASP A 23 3.06 14.13 -10.45
CA ASP A 23 3.90 14.30 -11.64
C ASP A 23 3.71 13.10 -12.60
N ASN A 24 4.11 13.28 -13.86
CA ASN A 24 3.98 12.21 -14.86
C ASN A 24 4.75 10.94 -14.46
N ASN A 25 5.88 11.10 -13.77
CA ASN A 25 6.72 9.98 -13.35
C ASN A 25 6.00 9.10 -12.30
N PHE A 26 5.28 9.71 -11.36
CA PHE A 26 4.46 9.02 -10.37
C PHE A 26 3.32 8.26 -11.03
N ILE A 27 2.61 8.88 -11.98
CA ILE A 27 1.50 8.23 -12.68
C ILE A 27 2.02 7.03 -13.48
N ASP A 28 3.15 7.17 -14.16
CA ASP A 28 3.78 6.07 -14.90
C ASP A 28 4.25 4.93 -13.97
N GLU A 29 4.87 5.26 -12.84
CA GLU A 29 5.30 4.28 -11.83
C GLU A 29 4.11 3.53 -11.22
N LEU A 30 3.04 4.26 -10.85
CA LEU A 30 1.81 3.67 -10.33
C LEU A 30 1.14 2.76 -11.38
N ASN A 31 1.05 3.22 -12.64
CA ASN A 31 0.48 2.43 -13.72
C ASN A 31 1.28 1.14 -13.97
N SER A 32 2.61 1.23 -13.92
CA SER A 32 3.50 0.07 -14.04
C SER A 32 3.29 -0.93 -12.91
N LEU A 33 3.25 -0.47 -11.65
CA LEU A 33 2.95 -1.32 -10.50
C LEU A 33 1.60 -2.02 -10.67
N VAL A 34 0.55 -1.26 -10.98
CA VAL A 34 -0.80 -1.82 -11.11
C VAL A 34 -0.89 -2.80 -12.29
N ALA A 35 -0.20 -2.53 -13.39
CA ALA A 35 -0.14 -3.45 -14.53
C ALA A 35 0.52 -4.78 -14.16
N GLU A 36 1.58 -4.76 -13.33
CA GLU A 36 2.22 -5.97 -12.84
C GLU A 36 1.31 -6.73 -11.87
N LEU A 37 0.74 -6.03 -10.89
CA LEU A 37 -0.16 -6.65 -9.91
C LEU A 37 -1.43 -7.22 -10.54
N LYS A 38 -1.92 -6.67 -11.65
CA LYS A 38 -3.04 -7.23 -12.43
C LYS A 38 -2.77 -8.63 -12.99
N LYS A 39 -1.50 -9.07 -13.04
CA LYS A 39 -1.13 -10.44 -13.43
C LYS A 39 -1.30 -11.43 -12.28
N SER A 40 -1.39 -10.96 -11.04
CA SER A 40 -1.46 -11.76 -9.82
C SER A 40 -2.49 -11.20 -8.82
N LEU A 41 -2.05 -10.42 -7.83
CA LEU A 41 -2.84 -9.90 -6.70
C LEU A 41 -4.13 -9.16 -7.13
N LEU A 42 -4.06 -8.36 -8.20
CA LEU A 42 -5.16 -7.52 -8.69
C LEU A 42 -5.84 -8.11 -9.93
N LYS A 43 -5.68 -9.42 -10.18
CA LYS A 43 -6.26 -10.11 -11.33
C LYS A 43 -7.76 -10.39 -11.15
N SER A 44 -8.14 -10.88 -9.97
CA SER A 44 -9.52 -11.12 -9.57
C SER A 44 -9.63 -11.16 -8.05
N ARG A 45 -10.84 -11.05 -7.49
CA ARG A 45 -11.06 -11.19 -6.05
C ARG A 45 -10.65 -12.58 -5.53
N THR A 46 -10.80 -13.61 -6.36
CA THR A 46 -10.34 -14.98 -6.05
C THR A 46 -8.83 -15.06 -6.03
N ASP A 47 -8.16 -14.49 -7.03
CA ASP A 47 -6.69 -14.44 -7.09
C ASP A 47 -6.12 -13.62 -5.91
N MET A 48 -6.76 -12.51 -5.54
CA MET A 48 -6.41 -11.74 -4.35
C MET A 48 -6.52 -12.59 -3.08
N SER A 49 -7.64 -13.30 -2.91
CA SER A 49 -7.84 -14.18 -1.75
C SER A 49 -6.79 -15.28 -1.65
N LYS A 50 -6.37 -15.82 -2.80
CA LYS A 50 -5.29 -16.81 -2.89
C LYS A 50 -3.95 -16.17 -2.55
N TYR A 51 -3.63 -15.03 -3.15
CA TYR A 51 -2.40 -14.29 -2.91
C TYR A 51 -2.20 -13.96 -1.43
N ILE A 52 -3.26 -13.51 -0.74
CA ILE A 52 -3.24 -13.22 0.70
C ILE A 52 -2.86 -14.44 1.56
N ARG A 53 -3.28 -15.64 1.15
CA ARG A 53 -2.98 -16.89 1.85
C ARG A 53 -1.57 -17.40 1.58
N GLU A 54 -1.06 -17.16 0.37
CA GLU A 54 0.21 -17.73 -0.11
C GLU A 54 1.42 -16.83 0.18
N HIS A 55 1.21 -15.53 0.36
CA HIS A 55 2.28 -14.56 0.56
C HIS A 55 2.27 -13.97 1.97
N ASP A 56 3.46 -13.75 2.52
CA ASP A 56 3.64 -13.01 3.76
C ASP A 56 3.25 -11.54 3.56
N GLY A 57 2.80 -10.93 4.64
CA GLY A 57 2.36 -9.55 4.67
C GLY A 57 1.86 -9.18 6.07
N ILE A 58 1.41 -7.95 6.22
CA ILE A 58 0.95 -7.44 7.50
C ILE A 58 -0.51 -7.86 7.70
N GLU A 59 -0.75 -8.77 8.64
CA GLU A 59 -2.10 -9.17 9.02
C GLU A 59 -2.85 -7.99 9.65
N MET A 60 -4.05 -7.71 9.17
CA MET A 60 -4.87 -6.61 9.66
C MET A 60 -5.76 -7.12 10.80
N GLN A 61 -5.44 -6.73 12.04
CA GLN A 61 -6.16 -7.20 13.25
C GLN A 61 -7.64 -6.74 13.32
N ASP A 62 -7.99 -5.66 12.60
CA ASP A 62 -9.27 -4.96 12.76
C ASP A 62 -10.40 -5.46 11.83
N LEU A 63 -10.21 -6.60 11.16
CA LEU A 63 -11.20 -7.17 10.24
C LEU A 63 -11.74 -8.50 10.76
N GLU A 64 -12.59 -8.44 11.80
CA GLU A 64 -13.18 -9.60 12.49
C GLU A 64 -13.91 -10.60 11.57
N SER A 65 -14.21 -10.24 10.32
CA SER A 65 -14.92 -11.10 9.36
C SER A 65 -14.14 -11.48 8.10
N TYR A 66 -13.01 -10.82 7.79
CA TYR A 66 -12.25 -11.04 6.54
C TYR A 66 -10.76 -10.84 6.76
N LYS A 67 -9.93 -11.84 6.41
CA LYS A 67 -8.46 -11.76 6.49
C LYS A 67 -7.92 -10.80 5.43
N GLY A 68 -8.00 -9.49 5.68
CA GLY A 68 -7.30 -8.50 4.88
C GLY A 68 -5.81 -8.51 5.20
N LYS A 69 -4.97 -8.25 4.21
CA LYS A 69 -3.51 -8.22 4.37
C LYS A 69 -2.91 -6.99 3.71
N GLY A 70 -1.90 -6.43 4.38
CA GLY A 70 -1.07 -5.34 3.89
C GLY A 70 0.16 -5.84 3.13
N PHE A 71 0.44 -5.25 1.98
CA PHE A 71 1.64 -5.51 1.18
C PHE A 71 2.40 -4.22 0.90
N GLN A 72 3.73 -4.30 0.90
CA GLN A 72 4.61 -3.19 0.57
C GLN A 72 5.31 -3.47 -0.76
N PHE A 73 5.33 -2.46 -1.63
CA PHE A 73 6.04 -2.50 -2.91
C PHE A 73 6.93 -1.26 -3.02
N ALA A 74 8.25 -1.47 -2.99
CA ALA A 74 9.21 -0.41 -3.15
C ALA A 74 9.57 -0.25 -4.64
N MET A 75 9.20 0.89 -5.22
CA MET A 75 9.51 1.24 -6.61
C MET A 75 10.70 2.21 -6.68
N LYS A 76 10.96 2.85 -7.83
CA LYS A 76 12.16 3.68 -7.99
C LYS A 76 12.10 4.90 -7.08
N TYR A 77 10.97 5.59 -7.05
CA TYR A 77 10.82 6.84 -6.31
C TYR A 77 9.90 6.73 -5.11
N ASN A 78 8.94 5.81 -5.17
CA ASN A 78 7.92 5.69 -4.14
C ASN A 78 7.88 4.31 -3.49
N VAL A 79 7.31 4.27 -2.29
CA VAL A 79 6.87 3.04 -1.62
C VAL A 79 5.36 3.03 -1.61
N TYR A 80 4.79 1.94 -2.11
CA TYR A 80 3.36 1.70 -2.16
C TYR A 80 2.97 0.70 -1.09
N PHE A 81 1.97 1.05 -0.29
CA PHE A 81 1.35 0.15 0.69
C PHE A 81 -0.06 -0.17 0.23
N LEU A 82 -0.32 -1.44 -0.06
CA LEU A 82 -1.62 -1.93 -0.47
C LEU A 82 -2.27 -2.65 0.70
N ARG A 83 -3.44 -2.18 1.12
CA ARG A 83 -4.35 -2.92 1.99
C ARG A 83 -5.37 -3.64 1.12
N CYS A 84 -5.31 -4.96 1.10
CA CYS A 84 -6.20 -5.79 0.29
C CYS A 84 -7.23 -6.50 1.17
N ILE A 85 -8.51 -6.38 0.81
CA ILE A 85 -9.64 -7.01 1.51
C ILE A 85 -10.54 -7.62 0.42
N PRO A 86 -10.55 -8.94 0.21
CA PRO A 86 -11.35 -9.54 -0.86
C PRO A 86 -12.82 -9.66 -0.45
N LYS A 87 -13.49 -8.53 -0.22
CA LYS A 87 -14.87 -8.44 0.27
C LYS A 87 -15.71 -7.62 -0.69
N GLN A 88 -16.72 -8.28 -1.27
CA GLN A 88 -17.70 -7.60 -2.10
C GLN A 88 -18.50 -6.57 -1.28
N GLY A 89 -18.63 -5.35 -1.80
CA GLY A 89 -19.40 -4.27 -1.18
C GLY A 89 -18.57 -3.30 -0.33
N ASP A 90 -17.27 -3.53 -0.20
CA ASP A 90 -16.28 -2.58 0.29
C ASP A 90 -15.16 -2.46 -0.77
N TYR A 91 -14.31 -1.44 -0.70
CA TYR A 91 -13.19 -1.34 -1.64
C TYR A 91 -12.24 -2.53 -1.45
N ASP A 92 -12.07 -3.33 -2.51
CA ASP A 92 -11.21 -4.51 -2.42
C ASP A 92 -9.72 -4.17 -2.16
N CYS A 93 -9.27 -2.95 -2.51
CA CYS A 93 -7.90 -2.51 -2.26
C CYS A 93 -7.76 -1.00 -2.03
N TYR A 94 -7.09 -0.63 -0.94
CA TYR A 94 -6.61 0.73 -0.66
C TYR A 94 -5.11 0.81 -0.97
N CYS A 95 -4.69 1.92 -1.56
CA CYS A 95 -3.29 2.17 -1.91
C CYS A 95 -2.83 3.47 -1.26
N TYR A 96 -1.77 3.38 -0.46
CA TYR A 96 -1.07 4.52 0.14
C TYR A 96 0.30 4.64 -0.52
N VAL A 97 0.75 5.86 -0.76
CA VAL A 97 2.02 6.11 -1.43
C VAL A 97 2.83 7.14 -0.68
N TYR A 98 4.11 6.86 -0.52
CA TYR A 98 5.08 7.74 0.11
C TYR A 98 6.30 7.90 -0.80
N ASN A 99 6.83 9.11 -0.90
CA ASN A 99 8.11 9.35 -1.53
C ASN A 99 9.22 8.74 -0.67
N LYS A 100 10.11 7.95 -1.28
CA LYS A 100 11.19 7.25 -0.56
C LYS A 100 12.13 8.20 0.17
N ALA A 101 12.60 9.24 -0.50
CA ALA A 101 13.54 10.19 0.09
C ALA A 101 12.93 10.93 1.28
N MET A 102 11.66 11.30 1.17
CA MET A 102 10.92 11.91 2.30
C MET A 102 10.77 10.93 3.47
N LEU A 103 10.44 9.67 3.20
CA LEU A 103 10.29 8.64 4.22
C LEU A 103 11.61 8.38 4.96
N GLU A 104 12.72 8.26 4.22
CA GLU A 104 14.06 8.08 4.77
C GLU A 104 14.48 9.26 5.66
N GLN A 105 14.17 10.49 5.24
CA GLN A 105 14.43 11.67 6.05
C GLN A 105 13.63 11.66 7.36
N ILE A 106 12.35 11.32 7.32
CA ILE A 106 11.50 11.23 8.52
C ILE A 106 12.05 10.17 9.49
N PHE A 107 12.47 9.01 8.99
CA PHE A 107 13.06 7.98 9.84
C PHE A 107 14.36 8.46 10.48
N ALA A 108 15.26 9.07 9.71
CA ALA A 108 16.50 9.63 10.25
C ALA A 108 16.26 10.69 11.33
N GLU A 109 15.25 11.55 11.16
CA GLU A 109 14.86 12.56 12.15
C GLU A 109 14.24 11.94 13.41
N SER A 110 13.44 10.88 13.27
CA SER A 110 12.87 10.15 14.41
C SER A 110 13.93 9.48 15.28
N GLU A 111 14.92 8.82 14.66
CA GLU A 111 16.02 8.16 15.37
C GLU A 111 16.91 9.16 16.14
N GLN A 112 17.09 10.37 15.59
CA GLN A 112 17.82 11.45 16.25
C GLN A 112 17.04 12.05 17.44
N SER A 113 15.71 12.12 17.34
CA SER A 113 14.86 12.62 18.44
C SER A 113 14.81 11.64 19.63
N GLU A 114 14.83 10.33 19.36
CA GLU A 114 14.81 9.28 20.38
C GLU A 114 16.18 9.15 21.09
N THR A 115 17.28 9.35 20.37
CA THR A 115 18.62 9.38 20.99
C THR A 115 18.87 10.62 21.85
N GLN A 116 18.27 11.77 21.52
CA GLN A 116 18.36 12.98 22.35
C GLN A 116 17.54 12.90 23.65
N THR A 117 16.42 12.19 23.66
CA THR A 117 15.59 12.02 24.87
C THR A 117 16.17 11.03 25.88
N MET A 118 16.92 10.01 25.42
CA MET A 118 17.57 9.03 26.30
C MET A 118 18.94 9.48 26.85
N GLY A 119 19.51 10.58 26.33
CA GLY A 119 20.76 11.17 26.85
C GLY A 119 20.60 12.12 28.04
N GLY A 120 19.36 12.37 28.48
CA GLY A 120 19.03 13.39 29.51
C GLY A 120 18.91 12.88 30.96
N ILE A 121 19.01 11.57 31.21
CA ILE A 121 18.91 11.03 32.58
C ILE A 121 20.33 10.75 33.08
N SER A 122 20.99 11.80 33.56
CA SER A 122 22.14 11.69 34.44
C SER A 122 22.08 12.85 35.45
N GLN A 123 21.52 12.56 36.62
CA GLN A 123 21.81 13.24 37.88
C GLN A 123 21.89 12.20 38.99
#